data_AF-A0A0M8VV22-F1
#
_entry.id   AF-A0A0M8VV22-F1
#
_cell.length_a   1.000
_cell.length_b   1.000
_cell.length_c   1.000
_cell.angle_alpha   90.00
_cell.angle_beta   90.00
_cell.angle_gamma   90.00
#
_symmetry.space_group_name_H-M   'P 1'
#
loop_
_entity.id
_entity.type
_entity.pdbx_description
1 polymer ?
#
loop_
_entity_poly.entity_id
_entity_poly.type
_entity_poly.pdbx_seq_one_letter_code
_entity_poly.pdbx_strand_id
1 'polypeptide(L)' 'MIMMLQELVTALALVGTAAVVYAAAAARVIRQYERGVVLRFGRLMGSVRGPGFTLIVPGV' A
#
# COMPACT_ATOMS: atom_id res chain seq x y z
N MET A 1 13.15 10.15 32.14
CA MET A 1 12.64 11.02 31.05
C MET A 1 13.26 10.68 29.69
N ILE A 2 14.59 10.64 29.57
CA ILE A 2 15.27 10.30 28.29
C ILE A 2 14.89 8.92 27.76
N MET A 3 14.83 7.89 28.60
CA MET A 3 14.45 6.53 28.19
C MET A 3 13.03 6.48 27.60
N MET A 4 12.06 7.12 28.26
CA MET A 4 10.67 7.21 27.77
C MET A 4 10.56 7.94 26.43
N LEU A 5 11.33 9.02 26.24
CA LEU A 5 11.36 9.76 24.98
C LEU A 5 11.94 8.90 23.85
N GLN A 6 13.00 8.13 24.12
CA GLN A 6 13.61 7.23 23.16
C GLN A 6 12.62 6.14 22.72
N GLU A 7 11.91 5.50 23.65
CA GLU A 7 10.88 4.50 23.32
C GLU A 7 9.74 5.07 22.47
N LEU A 8 9.31 6.31 22.75
CA LEU A 8 8.28 6.96 21.95
C LEU A 8 8.75 7.23 20.51
N VAL A 9 9.98 7.73 20.38
CA VAL A 9 10.58 8.03 19.06
C VAL A 9 10.79 6.75 18.26
N THR A 10 11.28 5.67 18.88
CA THR A 10 11.47 4.39 18.18
C THR A 10 10.13 3.79 17.76
N ALA A 11 9.11 3.84 18.61
CA ALA A 11 7.77 3.37 18.27
C ALA A 11 7.16 4.14 17.08
N LEU A 12 7.25 5.48 17.10
CA LEU A 12 6.79 6.33 15.99
C LEU A 12 7.56 6.06 14.70
N ALA A 13 8.88 5.93 14.78
CA ALA A 13 9.72 5.63 13.64
C ALA A 13 9.37 4.26 13.04
N LEU A 14 9.13 3.25 13.87
CA LEU A 14 8.75 1.91 13.43
C LEU A 14 7.39 1.92 12.73
N VAL A 15 6.37 2.52 13.35
CA VAL A 15 5.02 2.62 12.78
C VAL A 15 5.05 3.41 11.48
N GLY A 16 5.74 4.56 11.46
CA GLY A 16 5.88 5.39 10.26
C GLY A 16 6.55 4.64 9.12
N THR A 17 7.67 3.95 9.40
CA THR A 17 8.39 3.18 8.39
C THR A 17 7.54 2.02 7.87
N ALA A 18 6.86 1.28 8.75
CA ALA A 18 5.97 0.20 8.36
C ALA A 18 4.83 0.70 7.46
N ALA A 19 4.22 1.84 7.79
CA ALA A 19 3.17 2.46 6.98
C ALA A 19 3.67 2.88 5.59
N VAL A 20 4.85 3.50 5.52
CA VAL A 20 5.48 3.90 4.25
C VAL A 20 5.79 2.68 3.38
N VAL A 21 6.41 1.64 3.97
CA VAL A 21 6.72 0.40 3.25
C VAL A 21 5.45 -0.27 2.76
N TYR A 22 4.40 -0.34 3.57
CA TYR A 22 3.12 -0.92 3.18
C TYR A 22 2.46 -0.15 2.03
N ALA A 23 2.44 1.19 2.10
CA ALA A 23 1.90 2.03 1.04
C ALA A 23 2.71 1.90 -0.27
N ALA A 24 4.05 1.88 -0.18
CA ALA A 24 4.92 1.65 -1.33
C ALA A 24 4.70 0.27 -1.94
N ALA A 25 4.51 -0.76 -1.11
CA ALA A 25 4.21 -2.11 -1.55
C ALA A 25 2.82 -2.22 -2.21
N ALA A 26 1.87 -1.35 -1.86
CA ALA A 26 0.54 -1.26 -2.48
C ALA A 26 0.52 -0.41 -3.76
N ALA A 27 1.46 0.53 -3.91
CA ALA A 27 1.52 1.45 -5.04
C ALA A 27 1.87 0.72 -6.35
N ARG A 28 1.01 0.85 -7.37
CA ARG A 28 1.20 0.27 -8.70
C ARG A 28 0.87 1.31 -9.77
N VAL A 29 1.68 1.37 -10.81
CA VAL A 29 1.41 2.21 -11.99
C VAL A 29 0.97 1.28 -13.12
N ILE A 30 -0.29 1.43 -13.54
CA ILE A 30 -0.85 0.70 -14.68
C ILE A 30 -0.45 1.45 -15.95
N ARG A 31 0.25 0.77 -16.86
CA ARG A 31 0.63 1.35 -18.14
C ARG A 31 -0.57 1.43 -19.10
N GLN A 32 -0.54 2.32 -20.08
CA GLN A 32 -1.64 2.51 -21.05
C GLN A 32 -1.95 1.28 -21.90
N TYR A 33 -0.97 0.40 -22.08
CA TYR A 33 -1.14 -0.89 -22.76
C TYR A 33 -1.57 -2.02 -21.80
N GLU A 34 -1.54 -1.78 -20.50
CA GLU A 34 -1.96 -2.75 -19.48
C GLU A 34 -3.41 -2.47 -19.07
N ARG A 35 -4.10 -3.54 -18.67
CA ARG A 35 -5.41 -3.44 -18.06
C ARG A 35 -5.27 -3.79 -16.58
N GLY A 36 -5.67 -2.90 -15.68
CA GLY A 36 -5.60 -3.13 -14.24
C GLY A 36 -6.71 -4.08 -13.77
N VAL A 37 -6.56 -5.37 -14.05
CA VAL A 37 -7.51 -6.41 -13.67
C VAL A 37 -7.18 -6.90 -12.26
N VAL A 38 -8.14 -6.78 -11.33
CA VAL A 38 -8.00 -7.30 -9.97
C VAL A 38 -8.90 -8.51 -9.81
N LEU A 39 -8.31 -9.69 -9.66
CA LEU A 39 -9.04 -10.93 -9.45
C LEU A 39 -8.99 -11.33 -7.98
N ARG A 40 -10.15 -11.64 -7.40
CA ARG A 40 -10.25 -12.19 -6.05
C ARG A 40 -11.06 -13.49 -6.11
N PHE A 41 -10.44 -14.59 -5.69
CA PHE A 41 -11.03 -15.94 -5.76
C PHE A 41 -11.59 -16.30 -7.14
N GLY A 42 -10.88 -15.93 -8.22
CA GLY A 42 -11.30 -16.17 -9.59
C GLY A 42 -12.40 -15.24 -10.12
N ARG A 43 -12.83 -14.23 -9.35
CA ARG A 43 -13.84 -13.24 -9.79
C ARG A 43 -13.20 -11.86 -9.98
N LEU A 44 -13.61 -11.16 -11.03
CA LEU A 44 -13.22 -9.76 -11.24
C LEU A 44 -13.84 -8.89 -10.15
N MET A 45 -12.99 -8.16 -9.43
CA MET A 45 -13.43 -7.26 -8.37
C MET A 45 -13.52 -5.84 -8.90
N GLY A 46 -14.75 -5.33 -9.03
CA GLY A 46 -15.03 -4.00 -9.59
C GLY A 46 -14.86 -3.95 -11.12
N SER A 47 -14.59 -2.76 -11.64
CA SER A 47 -14.27 -2.54 -13.05
C SER A 47 -12.77 -2.64 -13.31
N VAL A 48 -12.39 -2.93 -14.56
CA VAL A 48 -10.99 -2.86 -15.00
C VAL A 48 -10.46 -1.44 -14.73
N ARG A 49 -9.37 -1.34 -13.97
CA ARG A 49 -8.74 -0.04 -13.69
C ARG A 49 -8.05 0.48 -14.94
N GLY A 50 -8.30 1.75 -15.25
CA GLY A 50 -7.63 2.47 -16.33
C GLY A 50 -6.16 2.75 -16.03
N PRO A 51 -5.40 3.25 -17.00
CA PRO A 51 -4.00 3.56 -16.83
C PRO A 51 -3.77 4.71 -15.85
N GLY A 52 -2.67 4.63 -15.10
CA GLY A 52 -2.31 5.63 -14.10
C GLY A 52 -1.82 5.00 -12.79
N PHE A 53 -1.64 5.85 -11.78
CA PHE A 53 -1.24 5.44 -10.44
C PHE A 53 -2.44 4.86 -9.68
N THR A 54 -2.28 3.67 -9.13
CA THR A 54 -3.32 2.96 -8.38
C THR A 54 -2.71 2.33 -7.12
N LEU A 55 -3.43 2.43 -6.01
CA LEU A 55 -3.11 1.68 -4.79
C LEU A 55 -3.91 0.38 -4.78
N ILE A 56 -3.21 -0.75 -4.72
CA ILE A 56 -3.79 -2.08 -4.51
C ILE A 56 -3.47 -2.49 -3.08
N VAL A 57 -4.36 -2.13 -2.15
CA VAL A 57 -4.20 -2.35 -0.72
C VAL A 57 -4.48 -3.81 -0.37
N PRO A 58 -3.48 -4.59 0.07
CA PRO A 58 -3.70 -5.99 0.41
C PRO A 58 -4.56 -6.12 1.68
N GLY A 59 -5.68 -6.85 1.59
CA GLY A 59 -6.55 -7.16 2.74
C GLY A 59 -7.82 -6.30 2.87
N VAL A 60 -8.01 -5.33 1.99
CA VAL A 60 -9.23 -4.48 1.89
C VAL A 60 -9.93 -4.77 0.57
#